data_AF-A0A7Y7J1I8-F1
#
_entry.id   AF-A0A7Y7J1I8-F1
#
_cell.length_a   1.000
_cell.length_b   1.000
_cell.length_c   1.000
_cell.angle_alpha   90.00
_cell.angle_beta   90.00
_cell.angle_gamma   90.00
#
_symmetry.space_group_name_H-M   'P 1'
#
loop_
_entity.id
_entity.type
_entity.pdbx_description
1 polymer ?
#
loop_
_entity_poly.entity_id
_entity_poly.type
_entity_poly.pdbx_seq_one_letter_code
_entity_poly.pdbx_strand_id
1 'polypeptide(L)' 'MFASLARALFGTANDRSLKAFQRRVPEINALEPQVQALDDAALSAKTAEFRARIAAGATLDSLLPEAFAV' A
#
# COMPACT_ATOMS: atom_id res chain seq x y z
N MET A 1 19.21 -22.37 22.38
CA MET A 1 20.32 -21.40 22.29
C MET A 1 20.66 -21.03 20.84
N PHE A 2 21.03 -21.97 19.95
CA PHE A 2 21.31 -21.64 18.54
C PHE A 2 20.08 -21.19 17.73
N ALA A 3 18.93 -21.85 17.90
CA ALA A 3 17.70 -21.51 17.17
C ALA A 3 17.13 -20.13 17.54
N SER A 4 17.26 -19.70 18.79
CA SER A 4 16.83 -18.37 19.26
C SER A 4 17.72 -17.26 18.71
N LEU A 5 19.03 -17.51 18.58
CA LEU A 5 19.98 -16.58 17.98
C LEU A 5 19.74 -16.42 16.47
N ALA A 6 19.48 -17.53 15.76
CA ALA A 6 19.11 -17.50 14.35
C ALA A 6 17.78 -16.74 14.11
N ARG A 7 16.79 -16.91 14.99
CA ARG A 7 15.51 -16.19 14.91
C ARG A 7 15.67 -14.70 15.20
N ALA A 8 16.59 -14.31 16.08
CA ALA A 8 16.90 -12.90 16.32
C ALA A 8 17.58 -12.23 15.12
N LEU A 9 18.44 -12.96 14.40
CA LEU A 9 19.16 -12.43 13.23
C LEU A 9 18.31 -12.41 11.95
N PHE A 10 17.52 -13.45 11.69
CA PHE A 10 16.74 -13.60 10.45
C PHE A 10 15.25 -13.22 10.59
N GLY A 11 14.81 -12.95 11.83
CA GLY A 11 13.40 -12.71 12.15
C GLY A 11 12.52 -13.94 11.95
N THR A 12 11.23 -13.74 12.17
CA THR A 12 10.18 -14.73 11.94
C THR A 12 9.53 -14.55 10.56
N ALA A 13 8.73 -15.54 10.14
CA ALA A 13 7.90 -15.39 8.95
C ALA A 13 6.95 -14.18 9.07
N ASN A 14 6.40 -13.95 10.27
CA ASN A 14 5.57 -12.78 10.55
C ASN A 14 6.35 -11.47 10.39
N ASP A 15 7.59 -11.40 10.91
CA ASP A 15 8.42 -10.20 10.78
C ASP A 15 8.76 -9.89 9.32
N ARG A 16 8.93 -10.93 8.48
CA ARG A 16 9.14 -10.76 7.04
C ARG A 16 7.88 -10.21 6.35
N SER A 17 6.71 -10.75 6.66
CA SER A 17 5.43 -10.24 6.14
C SER A 17 5.20 -8.79 6.57
N LEU A 18 5.43 -8.48 7.86
CA LEU A 18 5.26 -7.13 8.38
C LEU A 18 6.22 -6.14 7.72
N LYS A 19 7.50 -6.52 7.53
CA LYS A 19 8.46 -5.70 6.78
C LYS A 19 8.00 -5.44 5.34
N ALA A 20 7.38 -6.41 4.68
CA ALA A 20 6.86 -6.22 3.32
C ALA A 20 5.72 -5.18 3.30
N PHE A 21 4.80 -5.22 4.28
CA PHE A 21 3.73 -4.23 4.40
C PHE A 21 4.26 -2.85 4.80
N GLN A 22 5.17 -2.78 5.77
CA GLN A 22 5.77 -1.53 6.24
C GLN A 22 6.49 -0.76 5.13
N ARG A 23 7.07 -1.45 4.14
CA ARG A 23 7.71 -0.81 2.98
C ARG A 23 6.75 0.02 2.12
N ARG A 24 5.45 -0.29 2.13
CA ARG A 24 4.42 0.42 1.34
C ARG A 24 3.87 1.65 2.06
N VAL A 25 4.00 1.73 3.39
CA VAL A 25 3.45 2.84 4.19
C VAL A 25 3.98 4.22 3.76
N PRO A 26 5.30 4.41 3.53
CA PRO A 26 5.80 5.72 3.09
C PRO A 26 5.27 6.15 1.73
N GLU A 27 5.07 5.19 0.82
CA GLU A 27 4.52 5.45 -0.53
C GLU A 27 3.06 5.89 -0.45
N ILE A 28 2.25 5.23 0.39
CA ILE A 28 0.86 5.62 0.65
C ILE A 28 0.80 7.01 1.29
N ASN A 29 1.56 7.24 2.36
CA ASN A 29 1.54 8.51 3.10
C ASN A 29 2.04 9.69 2.24
N ALA A 30 2.91 9.46 1.25
CA ALA A 30 3.35 10.50 0.34
C ALA A 30 2.20 11.06 -0.53
N LEU A 31 1.08 10.33 -0.66
CA LEU A 31 -0.10 10.75 -1.40
C LEU A 31 -1.10 11.56 -0.55
N GLU A 32 -0.93 11.57 0.79
CA GLU A 32 -1.83 12.26 1.73
C GLU A 32 -2.12 13.71 1.33
N PRO A 33 -1.14 14.57 0.96
CA PRO A 33 -1.44 15.96 0.60
C PRO A 33 -2.32 16.10 -0.64
N GLN A 34 -2.21 15.16 -1.58
CA GLN A 34 -3.00 15.17 -2.82
C GLN A 34 -4.44 14.73 -2.54
N VAL A 35 -4.62 13.72 -1.68
CA VAL A 35 -5.95 13.21 -1.31
C VAL A 35 -6.67 14.20 -0.39
N GLN A 36 -5.96 14.78 0.59
CA GLN A 36 -6.53 15.74 1.52
C GLN A 36 -7.06 17.01 0.84
N ALA A 37 -6.54 17.34 -0.35
CA ALA A 37 -7.01 18.47 -1.14
C ALA A 37 -8.31 18.18 -1.93
N LEU A 38 -8.77 16.92 -1.97
CA LEU A 38 -9.99 16.53 -2.69
C LEU A 38 -11.24 16.80 -1.85
N ASP A 39 -12.32 17.16 -2.53
CA ASP A 39 -13.66 17.15 -1.95
C ASP A 39 -14.33 15.76 -2.09
N ASP A 40 -15.49 15.58 -1.45
CA ASP A 40 -16.22 14.30 -1.45
C ASP A 40 -16.52 13.78 -2.88
N ALA A 41 -16.84 14.70 -3.80
CA ALA A 41 -17.17 14.34 -5.18
C ALA A 41 -15.92 13.85 -5.93
N ALA A 42 -14.79 14.55 -5.80
CA ALA A 42 -13.53 14.18 -6.40
C ALA A 42 -12.96 12.90 -5.78
N LEU A 43 -13.10 12.71 -4.48
CA LEU A 43 -12.70 11.48 -3.79
C LEU A 43 -13.52 10.28 -4.29
N SER A 44 -14.84 10.43 -4.44
CA SER A 44 -15.70 9.39 -5.01
C SER A 44 -15.33 9.06 -6.46
N ALA A 45 -15.00 10.07 -7.26
CA ALA A 45 -14.63 9.91 -8.67
C ALA A 45 -13.36 9.04 -8.87
N LYS A 46 -12.44 9.00 -7.89
CA LYS A 46 -11.26 8.11 -7.93
C LYS A 46 -11.63 6.63 -8.10
N THR A 47 -12.76 6.19 -7.56
CA THR A 47 -13.23 4.81 -7.77
C THR A 47 -13.50 4.51 -9.25
N ALA A 48 -14.11 5.45 -9.98
CA ALA A 48 -14.37 5.29 -11.40
C ALA A 48 -13.04 5.29 -12.21
N GLU A 49 -12.10 6.16 -11.84
CA GLU A 49 -10.75 6.20 -12.41
C GLU A 49 -10.02 4.85 -12.26
N PHE A 50 -10.01 4.28 -11.05
CA PHE A 50 -9.36 2.98 -10.79
C PHE A 50 -9.99 1.85 -11.60
N ARG A 51 -11.33 1.81 -11.71
CA ARG A 51 -12.02 0.82 -12.56
C ARG A 51 -11.63 0.95 -14.03
N ALA A 52 -11.53 2.17 -14.55
CA ALA A 52 -11.10 2.41 -15.91
C ALA A 52 -9.64 1.96 -16.14
N ARG A 53 -8.75 2.23 -15.18
CA ARG A 53 -7.35 1.77 -15.24
C ARG A 53 -7.22 0.25 -15.22
N ILE A 54 -8.02 -0.45 -14.41
CA ILE A 54 -8.08 -1.92 -14.42
C ILE A 54 -8.55 -2.44 -15.78
N ALA A 55 -9.60 -1.84 -16.35
CA ALA A 55 -10.09 -2.20 -17.67
C ALA A 55 -9.04 -1.96 -18.78
N ALA A 56 -8.15 -0.97 -18.59
CA ALA A 56 -7.02 -0.71 -19.46
C ALA A 56 -5.79 -1.61 -19.21
N GLY A 57 -5.87 -2.55 -18.25
CA GLY A 57 -4.82 -3.54 -17.98
C GLY A 57 -3.95 -3.25 -16.75
N ALA A 58 -4.27 -2.24 -15.94
CA ALA A 58 -3.58 -2.04 -14.67
C ALA A 58 -3.88 -3.19 -13.68
N THR A 59 -2.87 -3.57 -12.91
CA THR A 59 -3.02 -4.58 -11.85
C THR A 59 -3.51 -3.95 -10.55
N LEU A 60 -4.14 -4.74 -9.69
CA LEU A 60 -4.49 -4.28 -8.34
C LEU A 60 -3.26 -3.85 -7.55
N ASP A 61 -2.13 -4.56 -7.68
CA ASP A 61 -0.88 -4.19 -7.01
C ASP A 61 -0.37 -2.81 -7.44
N SER A 62 -0.49 -2.45 -8.72
CA SER A 62 -0.10 -1.13 -9.21
C SER A 62 -1.01 0.02 -8.75
N LEU A 63 -2.25 -0.28 -8.33
CA LEU A 63 -3.19 0.72 -7.82
C LEU A 63 -3.19 0.81 -6.29
N LEU A 64 -2.54 -0.15 -5.62
CA LEU A 64 -2.66 -0.34 -4.19
C LEU A 64 -2.23 0.89 -3.37
N PRO A 65 -1.13 1.60 -3.68
CA PRO A 65 -0.77 2.80 -2.92
C PRO A 65 -1.81 3.91 -3.02
N GLU A 66 -2.30 4.19 -4.23
CA GLU A 66 -3.31 5.22 -4.49
C GLU A 66 -4.68 4.86 -3.89
N ALA A 67 -5.10 3.61 -4.02
CA ALA A 67 -6.38 3.13 -3.50
C ALA A 67 -6.42 3.02 -1.98
N PHE A 68 -5.27 2.92 -1.31
CA PHE A 68 -5.19 2.98 0.16
C PHE A 68 -5.13 4.42 0.69
N ALA A 69 -4.70 5.37 -0.15
CA ALA A 69 -4.66 6.78 0.22
C ALA A 69 -6.02 7.46 0.10
N VAL A 70 -6.84 7.07 -0.90
CA VAL A 70 -8.21 7.55 -1.19
C VAL A 70 -9.24 6.94 -0.26
#